data_AF-A0A366I7N9-F1
#
_entry.id   AF-A0A366I7N9-F1
#
_cell.length_a   1.000
_cell.length_b   1.000
_cell.length_c   1.000
_cell.angle_alpha   90.00
_cell.angle_beta   90.00
_cell.angle_gamma   90.00
#
_symmetry.space_group_name_H-M   'P 1'
#
loop_
_entity.id
_entity.type
_entity.pdbx_description
1 polymer ?
#
loop_
_entity_poly.entity_id
_entity_poly.type
_entity_poly.pdbx_seq_one_letter_code
_entity_poly.pdbx_strand_id
1 'polypeptide(L)'
;MLSGHTTRYNWSDIWFTRNKYGVNTAHMPDGYADERFYRYRYTRTVSETRVKESEPGQILSGGNLWLTAARMTNSDSRVIAAGLLMDGVKELSNLATPGERITTDVGWQERWYARKKKNWRGVTKTSQGISGNTYAPEMKVETIDLQASDWRQNASFNGSGYAVTALRASAVGQDAIQPTATLPGSSLFTLQPAAESRYLVETDPRFTNQKQWLSSDYMLKAFDQTDGKDKRLGDGFYEQREVREQIAQLTGQRYLAGYTSDEAQYKALMDAGIAFGHQFSLTPGVALSQEQMALLTTDMVWMVRKSVTLPDGTSQSVLVPQVYAKVRSNEQIGAGSMLAGNNVSIGLAGGMLNSGRIAARDTLFISSAALNNQGGSLLGKQVELRVRDDLNNIGGAIQGEDRLTALAGGTINSQ
;
A
#
# COMPACT_ATOMS: atom_id res chain seq x y z
N MET A 1 26.85 -19.50 -10.97
CA MET A 1 25.88 -20.44 -11.59
C MET A 1 26.67 -21.58 -12.19
N LEU A 2 26.33 -22.84 -11.89
CA LEU A 2 26.97 -24.00 -12.55
C LEU A 2 26.45 -24.15 -13.99
N SER A 3 27.23 -24.79 -14.86
CA SER A 3 26.79 -25.07 -16.22
C SER A 3 25.60 -26.05 -16.21
N GLY A 4 24.49 -25.67 -16.85
CA GLY A 4 23.27 -26.50 -16.87
C GLY A 4 22.31 -26.27 -15.68
N HIS A 5 22.67 -25.39 -14.75
CA HIS A 5 21.79 -24.97 -13.65
C HIS A 5 21.25 -23.55 -13.89
N THR A 6 20.05 -23.26 -13.40
CA THR A 6 19.43 -21.92 -13.46
C THR A 6 19.71 -21.07 -12.21
N THR A 7 20.03 -21.71 -11.08
CA THR A 7 20.25 -21.05 -9.79
C THR A 7 21.55 -20.26 -9.75
N ARG A 8 21.47 -19.03 -9.24
CA ARG A 8 22.61 -18.12 -9.04
C ARG A 8 22.83 -17.91 -7.55
N TYR A 9 24.09 -17.88 -7.14
CA TYR A 9 24.52 -17.63 -5.77
C TYR A 9 25.40 -16.38 -5.73
N ASN A 10 25.40 -15.68 -4.59
CA ASN A 10 26.37 -14.63 -4.35
C ASN A 10 27.78 -15.21 -4.45
N TRP A 11 28.72 -14.40 -4.93
CA TRP A 11 30.10 -14.83 -5.03
C TRP A 11 30.74 -15.09 -3.65
N SER A 12 30.26 -14.43 -2.59
CA SER A 12 30.69 -14.63 -1.20
C SER A 12 30.33 -15.99 -0.62
N ASP A 13 29.28 -16.62 -1.14
CA ASP A 13 28.71 -17.84 -0.58
C ASP A 13 29.26 -19.09 -1.27
N ILE A 14 30.09 -18.89 -2.31
CA ILE A 14 30.73 -19.93 -3.12
C ILE A 14 32.17 -20.06 -2.68
N TRP A 15 32.66 -21.29 -2.60
CA TRP A 15 34.08 -21.56 -2.36
C TRP A 15 34.68 -22.40 -3.50
N PHE A 16 36.00 -22.34 -3.63
CA PHE A 16 36.71 -22.96 -4.76
C PHE A 16 37.76 -23.96 -4.27
N THR A 17 37.80 -25.13 -4.90
CA THR A 17 38.99 -26.01 -4.87
C THR A 17 39.75 -25.90 -6.17
N ARG A 18 41.05 -26.22 -6.13
CA ARG A 18 41.91 -26.24 -7.31
C ARG A 18 42.50 -27.63 -7.50
N ASN A 19 42.31 -28.21 -8.68
CA ASN A 19 42.88 -29.52 -8.99
C ASN A 19 44.38 -29.41 -9.35
N LYS A 20 45.04 -30.56 -9.57
CA LYS A 20 46.47 -30.64 -9.92
C LYS A 20 46.87 -29.89 -11.21
N TYR A 21 45.89 -29.54 -12.04
CA TYR A 21 46.09 -28.79 -13.29
C TYR A 21 45.81 -27.29 -13.15
N GLY A 22 45.53 -26.81 -11.93
CA GLY A 22 45.20 -25.42 -11.67
C GLY A 22 43.78 -25.02 -12.08
N VAL A 23 42.90 -25.97 -12.40
CA VAL A 23 41.49 -25.70 -12.74
C VAL A 23 40.69 -25.59 -11.45
N ASN A 24 39.87 -24.54 -11.38
CA ASN A 24 38.99 -24.29 -10.25
C ASN A 24 37.69 -25.09 -10.38
N THR A 25 37.29 -25.77 -9.30
CA THR A 25 35.93 -26.30 -9.10
C THR A 25 35.18 -25.34 -8.20
N ALA A 26 34.01 -24.87 -8.64
CA ALA A 26 33.14 -24.02 -7.83
C ALA A 26 32.17 -24.91 -7.05
N HIS A 27 32.09 -24.72 -5.73
CA HIS A 27 31.18 -25.44 -4.85
C HIS A 27 30.07 -24.49 -4.38
N MET A 28 28.83 -24.90 -4.61
CA MET A 28 27.64 -24.11 -4.33
C MET A 28 27.03 -24.48 -2.96
N PRO A 29 26.31 -23.56 -2.29
CA PRO A 29 25.67 -23.81 -0.99
C PRO A 29 24.67 -24.97 -0.97
N ASP A 30 24.09 -25.32 -2.12
CA ASP A 30 23.17 -26.44 -2.29
C ASP A 30 23.89 -27.81 -2.41
N GLY A 31 25.21 -27.83 -2.26
CA GLY A 31 26.04 -29.04 -2.29
C GLY A 31 26.51 -29.46 -3.68
N TYR A 32 26.07 -28.78 -4.75
CA TYR A 32 26.55 -29.07 -6.11
C TYR A 32 27.90 -28.42 -6.41
N ALA A 33 28.70 -29.06 -7.24
CA ALA A 33 30.00 -28.54 -7.65
C ALA A 33 30.35 -28.90 -9.11
N ASP A 34 30.98 -27.97 -9.84
CA ASP A 34 31.47 -28.21 -11.21
C ASP A 34 32.71 -27.33 -11.50
N GLU A 35 33.60 -27.82 -12.36
CA GLU A 35 34.69 -27.07 -12.98
C GLU A 35 34.20 -26.14 -14.11
N ARG A 36 32.96 -26.36 -14.59
CA ARG A 36 32.28 -25.50 -15.57
C ARG A 36 31.22 -24.66 -14.89
N PHE A 37 31.50 -23.36 -14.75
CA PHE A 37 30.58 -22.42 -14.13
C PHE A 37 30.64 -21.04 -14.80
N TYR A 38 29.61 -20.25 -14.55
CA TYR A 38 29.47 -18.88 -15.01
C TYR A 38 29.53 -17.91 -13.83
N ARG A 39 30.31 -16.85 -14.01
CA ARG A 39 30.37 -15.68 -13.15
C ARG A 39 29.73 -14.51 -13.88
N TYR A 40 28.86 -13.79 -13.19
CA TYR A 40 28.21 -12.60 -13.72
C TYR A 40 28.67 -11.40 -12.90
N ARG A 41 29.10 -10.34 -13.57
CA ARG A 41 29.36 -9.02 -12.99
C ARG A 41 28.53 -8.02 -13.76
N TYR A 42 27.44 -7.55 -13.17
CA TYR A 42 26.52 -6.65 -13.85
C TYR A 42 25.98 -5.61 -12.89
N THR A 43 25.59 -4.48 -13.46
CA THR A 43 24.79 -3.48 -12.80
C THR A 43 23.33 -3.80 -13.10
N ARG A 44 22.52 -3.93 -12.04
CA ARG A 44 21.07 -4.00 -12.15
C ARG A 44 20.50 -2.60 -11.94
N THR A 45 19.78 -2.10 -12.94
CA THR A 45 19.00 -0.87 -12.83
C THR A 45 17.52 -1.25 -12.74
N VAL A 46 16.84 -0.78 -11.71
CA VAL A 46 15.40 -0.94 -11.54
C VAL A 46 14.76 0.44 -11.66
N SER A 47 13.93 0.63 -12.69
CA SER A 47 13.11 1.82 -12.86
C SER A 47 11.66 1.48 -12.51
N GLU A 48 10.95 2.35 -11.81
CA GLU A 48 9.57 2.13 -11.39
C GLU A 48 8.73 3.39 -11.62
N THR A 49 7.52 3.23 -12.17
CA THR A 49 6.52 4.30 -12.17
C THR A 49 6.09 4.60 -10.74
N ARG A 50 6.04 5.90 -10.39
CA ARG A 50 5.59 6.37 -9.07
C ARG A 50 4.62 7.54 -9.22
N VAL A 51 3.65 7.59 -8.32
CA VAL A 51 2.71 8.71 -8.25
C VAL A 51 3.39 9.89 -7.56
N LYS A 52 3.36 11.04 -8.22
CA LYS A 52 3.85 12.31 -7.66
C LYS A 52 2.78 12.98 -6.80
N GLU A 53 1.55 12.98 -7.29
CA GLU A 53 0.38 13.59 -6.66
C GLU A 53 -0.88 12.89 -7.17
N SER A 54 -1.91 12.77 -6.33
CA SER A 54 -3.18 12.16 -6.69
C SER A 54 -4.29 12.69 -5.80
N GLU A 55 -5.40 13.11 -6.41
CA GLU A 55 -6.65 13.49 -5.74
C GLU A 55 -7.78 12.62 -6.30
N PRO A 56 -7.93 11.36 -5.85
CA PRO A 56 -8.95 10.47 -6.38
C PRO A 56 -10.34 11.01 -6.03
N GLY A 57 -11.31 10.88 -6.95
CA GLY A 57 -12.71 11.09 -6.61
C GLY A 57 -13.16 10.10 -5.54
N GLN A 58 -13.95 10.54 -4.57
CA GLN A 58 -14.34 9.70 -3.43
C GLN A 58 -15.85 9.68 -3.21
N ILE A 59 -16.39 8.48 -2.98
CA ILE A 59 -17.72 8.25 -2.42
C ILE A 59 -17.53 7.52 -1.09
N LEU A 60 -17.91 8.17 0.01
CA LEU A 60 -17.78 7.63 1.36
C LEU A 60 -19.15 7.49 2.02
N SER A 61 -19.50 6.29 2.51
CA SER A 61 -20.73 6.06 3.28
C SER A 61 -20.43 5.50 4.67
N GLY A 62 -20.99 6.11 5.73
CA GLY A 62 -20.89 5.59 7.10
C GLY A 62 -21.76 4.35 7.35
N GLY A 63 -22.72 4.07 6.48
CA GLY A 63 -23.58 2.90 6.58
C GLY A 63 -23.44 2.01 5.36
N ASN A 64 -24.54 1.32 5.02
CA ASN A 64 -24.61 0.57 3.79
C ASN A 64 -24.74 1.54 2.59
N LEU A 65 -23.99 1.31 1.53
CA LEU A 65 -24.12 1.97 0.24
C LEU A 65 -24.72 1.00 -0.76
N TRP A 66 -25.87 1.35 -1.32
CA TRP A 66 -26.61 0.54 -2.29
C TRP A 66 -26.51 1.21 -3.66
N LEU A 67 -25.98 0.50 -4.64
CA LEU A 67 -25.77 1.02 -6.00
C LEU A 67 -26.52 0.17 -7.01
N THR A 68 -27.30 0.83 -7.86
CA THR A 68 -28.05 0.21 -8.96
C THR A 68 -27.75 0.99 -10.24
N ALA A 69 -27.38 0.29 -11.32
CA ALA A 69 -27.04 0.93 -12.59
C ALA A 69 -26.99 -0.09 -13.72
N ALA A 70 -27.24 0.31 -14.96
CA ALA A 70 -26.91 -0.56 -16.10
C ALA A 70 -25.40 -0.82 -16.17
N ARG A 71 -24.58 0.20 -15.90
CA ARG A 71 -23.12 0.11 -15.93
C ARG A 71 -22.53 0.98 -14.83
N MET A 72 -21.48 0.48 -14.18
CA MET A 72 -20.67 1.26 -13.25
C MET A 72 -19.22 1.20 -13.67
N THR A 73 -18.59 2.37 -13.76
CA THR A 73 -17.15 2.50 -13.98
C THR A 73 -16.56 3.32 -12.85
N ASN A 74 -15.60 2.71 -12.15
CA ASN A 74 -14.74 3.38 -11.20
C ASN A 74 -13.34 3.47 -11.84
N SER A 75 -12.83 4.68 -12.08
CA SER A 75 -11.53 4.91 -12.72
C SER A 75 -10.69 5.83 -11.84
N ASP A 76 -9.56 5.32 -11.36
CA ASP A 76 -8.66 5.93 -10.37
C ASP A 76 -9.38 6.64 -9.20
N SER A 77 -10.55 6.12 -8.82
CA SER A 77 -11.45 6.71 -7.82
C SER A 77 -11.77 5.69 -6.73
N ARG A 78 -12.34 6.17 -5.61
CA ARG A 78 -12.57 5.36 -4.41
C ARG A 78 -14.03 5.35 -4.02
N VAL A 79 -14.60 4.17 -3.82
CA VAL A 79 -15.93 3.97 -3.23
C VAL A 79 -15.76 3.15 -1.96
N ILE A 80 -15.99 3.76 -0.81
CA ILE A 80 -15.76 3.14 0.50
C ILE A 80 -17.02 3.26 1.34
N ALA A 81 -17.52 2.15 1.87
CA ALA A 81 -18.71 2.12 2.70
C ALA A 81 -18.52 1.23 3.94
N ALA A 82 -19.37 1.36 4.96
CA ALA A 82 -19.37 0.36 6.04
C ALA A 82 -19.84 -1.01 5.50
N GLY A 83 -20.87 -1.01 4.65
CA GLY A 83 -21.24 -2.15 3.81
C GLY A 83 -21.45 -1.68 2.38
N LEU A 84 -20.89 -2.37 1.39
CA LEU A 84 -21.07 -2.04 -0.02
C LEU A 84 -21.92 -3.12 -0.68
N LEU A 85 -23.08 -2.72 -1.19
CA LEU A 85 -23.99 -3.60 -1.92
C LEU A 85 -24.20 -3.04 -3.33
N MET A 86 -23.82 -3.83 -4.32
CA MET A 86 -24.14 -3.60 -5.73
C MET A 86 -25.07 -4.73 -6.15
N ASP A 87 -26.38 -4.48 -6.12
CA ASP A 87 -27.38 -5.44 -6.57
C ASP A 87 -28.22 -4.77 -7.66
N GLY A 88 -28.34 -5.41 -8.82
CA GLY A 88 -28.91 -4.77 -10.01
C GLY A 88 -27.93 -3.92 -10.83
N VAL A 89 -26.62 -4.05 -10.59
CA VAL A 89 -25.60 -3.55 -11.55
C VAL A 89 -25.41 -4.59 -12.65
N LYS A 90 -25.51 -4.23 -13.94
CA LYS A 90 -25.31 -5.24 -15.01
C LYS A 90 -23.83 -5.46 -15.31
N GLU A 91 -23.04 -4.40 -15.47
CA GLU A 91 -21.60 -4.48 -15.76
C GLU A 91 -20.81 -3.55 -14.82
N LEU A 92 -19.69 -4.05 -14.31
CA LEU A 92 -18.78 -3.30 -13.43
C LEU A 92 -17.37 -3.28 -14.02
N SER A 93 -16.79 -2.08 -14.12
CA SER A 93 -15.38 -1.87 -14.44
C SER A 93 -14.71 -1.08 -13.32
N ASN A 94 -13.79 -1.71 -12.59
CA ASN A 94 -12.96 -1.08 -11.56
C ASN A 94 -11.52 -0.97 -12.09
N LEU A 95 -11.17 0.20 -12.63
CA LEU A 95 -10.01 0.40 -13.49
C LEU A 95 -8.95 1.26 -12.80
N ALA A 96 -7.80 0.69 -12.47
CA ALA A 96 -6.64 1.45 -12.00
C ALA A 96 -5.65 1.70 -13.14
N THR A 97 -5.00 2.85 -13.13
CA THR A 97 -3.86 3.16 -13.99
C THR A 97 -2.65 2.33 -13.54
N PRO A 98 -2.13 1.41 -14.38
CA PRO A 98 -1.01 0.56 -14.00
C PRO A 98 0.32 1.34 -13.98
N GLY A 99 1.23 0.92 -13.11
CA GLY A 99 2.65 1.27 -13.18
C GLY A 99 3.48 0.20 -13.89
N GLU A 100 4.72 0.54 -14.23
CA GLU A 100 5.70 -0.41 -14.75
C GLU A 100 6.94 -0.44 -13.85
N ARG A 101 7.46 -1.64 -13.61
CA ARG A 101 8.82 -1.87 -13.10
C ARG A 101 9.66 -2.46 -14.22
N ILE A 102 10.72 -1.77 -14.59
CA ILE A 102 11.67 -2.21 -15.61
C ILE A 102 12.97 -2.58 -14.93
N THR A 103 13.35 -3.86 -14.99
CA THR A 103 14.64 -4.36 -14.51
C THR A 103 15.56 -4.62 -15.69
N THR A 104 16.67 -3.89 -15.73
CA THR A 104 17.71 -4.04 -16.75
C THR A 104 19.01 -4.51 -16.09
N ASP A 105 19.57 -5.61 -16.59
CA ASP A 105 20.88 -6.11 -16.16
C ASP A 105 21.89 -5.86 -17.28
N VAL A 106 22.95 -5.09 -17.01
CA VAL A 106 24.03 -4.86 -17.99
C VAL A 106 25.39 -5.12 -17.36
N GLY A 107 26.20 -5.94 -18.01
CA GLY A 107 27.58 -6.15 -17.61
C GLY A 107 28.28 -7.24 -18.39
N TRP A 108 29.03 -8.07 -17.67
CA TRP A 108 29.94 -9.05 -18.22
C TRP A 108 29.68 -10.44 -17.61
N GLN A 109 29.65 -11.46 -18.46
CA GLN A 109 29.59 -12.86 -18.07
C GLN A 109 30.93 -13.53 -18.39
N GLU A 110 31.49 -14.28 -17.45
CA GLU A 110 32.66 -15.13 -17.64
C GLU A 110 32.27 -16.59 -17.51
N ARG A 111 32.62 -17.39 -18.52
CA ARG A 111 32.57 -18.85 -18.47
C ARG A 111 33.94 -19.39 -18.07
N TRP A 112 33.96 -20.14 -16.99
CA TRP A 112 35.12 -20.86 -16.48
C TRP A 112 35.01 -22.34 -16.88
N TYR A 113 36.10 -22.93 -17.36
CA TYR A 113 36.13 -24.32 -17.81
C TYR A 113 37.55 -24.91 -17.84
N ALA A 114 37.67 -26.24 -17.80
CA ALA A 114 38.93 -26.93 -18.07
C ALA A 114 39.30 -26.83 -19.57
N ARG A 115 40.35 -26.07 -19.90
CA ARG A 115 40.87 -25.96 -21.26
C ARG A 115 41.86 -27.08 -21.53
N LYS A 116 41.64 -27.85 -22.59
CA LYS A 116 42.53 -28.94 -23.03
C LYS A 116 43.15 -28.57 -24.38
N LYS A 117 44.48 -28.61 -24.48
CA LYS A 117 45.23 -28.37 -25.73
C LYS A 117 46.15 -29.56 -26.01
N LYS A 118 46.01 -30.16 -27.20
CA LYS A 118 46.89 -31.24 -27.67
C LYS A 118 48.12 -30.62 -28.32
N ASN A 119 49.31 -31.09 -27.94
CA ASN A 119 50.54 -30.69 -28.61
C ASN A 119 50.82 -31.59 -29.84
N TRP A 120 51.85 -31.23 -30.62
CA TRP A 120 52.24 -31.97 -31.82
C TRP A 120 52.67 -33.43 -31.55
N ARG A 121 53.04 -33.77 -30.31
CA ARG A 121 53.36 -35.13 -29.85
C ARG A 121 52.14 -35.89 -29.30
N GLY A 122 50.95 -35.34 -29.43
CA GLY A 122 49.71 -35.96 -29.00
C GLY A 122 49.40 -35.88 -27.50
N VAL A 123 50.25 -35.25 -26.68
CA VAL A 123 50.03 -35.06 -25.25
C VAL A 123 49.03 -33.93 -25.01
N THR A 124 48.04 -34.17 -24.14
CA THR A 124 47.06 -33.15 -23.74
C THR A 124 47.54 -32.38 -22.53
N LYS A 125 47.65 -31.05 -22.67
CA LYS A 125 47.87 -30.12 -21.56
C LYS A 125 46.52 -29.55 -21.12
N THR A 126 46.21 -29.69 -19.83
CA THR A 126 45.01 -29.11 -19.20
C THR A 126 45.40 -27.86 -18.42
N SER A 127 44.60 -26.80 -18.52
CA SER A 127 44.75 -25.56 -17.76
C SER A 127 43.38 -24.89 -17.54
N GLN A 128 43.31 -23.87 -16.69
CA GLN A 128 42.10 -23.05 -16.57
C GLN A 128 41.84 -22.29 -17.88
N GLY A 129 40.62 -22.37 -18.39
CA GLY A 129 40.08 -21.50 -19.43
C GLY A 129 39.08 -20.53 -18.84
N ILE A 130 39.13 -19.28 -19.32
CA ILE A 130 38.15 -18.23 -19.04
C ILE A 130 37.83 -17.57 -20.37
N SER A 131 36.55 -17.51 -20.73
CA SER A 131 36.06 -16.74 -21.86
C SER A 131 34.91 -15.87 -21.40
N GLY A 132 34.83 -14.63 -21.87
CA GLY A 132 33.75 -13.73 -21.48
C GLY A 132 32.99 -13.18 -22.67
N ASN A 133 31.78 -12.71 -22.40
CA ASN A 133 30.99 -11.93 -23.34
C ASN A 133 30.14 -10.91 -22.59
N THR A 134 29.62 -9.94 -23.32
CA THR A 134 28.63 -8.98 -22.81
C THR A 134 27.41 -9.73 -22.29
N TYR A 135 26.96 -9.35 -21.10
CA TYR A 135 25.74 -9.82 -20.48
C TYR A 135 24.72 -8.68 -20.48
N ALA A 136 23.75 -8.77 -21.38
CA ALA A 136 22.62 -7.86 -21.49
C ALA A 136 21.41 -8.69 -21.92
N PRO A 137 20.78 -9.45 -20.99
CA PRO A 137 19.53 -10.15 -21.29
C PRO A 137 18.42 -9.14 -21.62
N GLU A 138 17.30 -9.64 -22.14
CA GLU A 138 16.10 -8.83 -22.33
C GLU A 138 15.65 -8.20 -21.01
N MET A 139 15.22 -6.93 -21.10
CA MET A 139 14.68 -6.21 -19.95
C MET A 139 13.42 -6.91 -19.46
N LYS A 140 13.28 -7.01 -18.13
CA LYS A 140 12.07 -7.54 -17.51
C LYS A 140 11.14 -6.38 -17.19
N VAL A 141 9.97 -6.36 -17.82
CA VAL A 141 8.91 -5.40 -17.53
C VAL A 141 7.84 -6.11 -16.71
N GLU A 142 7.59 -5.62 -15.51
CA GLU A 142 6.54 -6.10 -14.61
C GLU A 142 5.50 -4.99 -14.46
N THR A 143 4.22 -5.32 -14.62
CA THR A 143 3.14 -4.39 -14.23
C THR A 143 3.04 -4.34 -12.71
N ILE A 144 2.98 -3.15 -12.14
CA ILE A 144 2.90 -2.94 -10.69
C ILE A 144 1.68 -2.07 -10.33
N ASP A 145 1.09 -2.34 -9.16
CA ASP A 145 0.15 -1.42 -8.53
C ASP A 145 0.93 -0.20 -8.03
N LEU A 146 0.50 0.99 -8.46
CA LEU A 146 1.11 2.23 -8.00
C LEU A 146 0.83 2.36 -6.51
N GLN A 147 1.82 2.74 -5.70
CA GLN A 147 1.59 2.99 -4.26
C GLN A 147 1.32 4.49 -4.06
N ALA A 148 0.22 4.83 -3.38
CA ALA A 148 -0.11 6.23 -3.04
C ALA A 148 0.67 6.73 -1.81
N SER A 149 1.19 5.80 -1.01
CA SER A 149 1.73 6.08 0.32
C SER A 149 3.02 5.29 0.52
N ASP A 150 4.13 5.79 -0.03
CA ASP A 150 5.47 5.24 0.21
C ASP A 150 6.42 6.42 0.53
N TRP A 151 6.11 7.16 1.60
CA TRP A 151 6.99 8.20 2.12
C TRP A 151 8.14 7.56 2.92
N ARG A 152 9.16 7.09 2.20
CA ARG A 152 10.46 6.70 2.76
C ARG A 152 11.43 7.87 2.74
N GLN A 153 11.21 8.92 3.54
CA GLN A 153 12.31 9.84 3.82
C GLN A 153 13.26 9.17 4.81
N ASN A 154 14.46 8.81 4.32
CA ASN A 154 15.60 8.22 5.03
C ASN A 154 15.73 6.67 5.10
N ALA A 155 15.22 5.93 4.11
CA ALA A 155 15.78 4.60 3.86
C ALA A 155 17.17 4.77 3.22
N SER A 156 18.22 4.48 3.98
CA SER A 156 19.58 4.40 3.46
C SER A 156 19.62 3.44 2.26
N PHE A 157 19.93 3.96 1.08
CA PHE A 157 20.31 3.13 -0.05
C PHE A 157 21.70 2.57 0.21
N ASN A 158 21.76 1.45 0.93
CA ASN A 158 22.95 0.61 0.92
C ASN A 158 22.91 -0.29 -0.31
N GLY A 159 23.45 0.24 -1.41
CA GLY A 159 23.78 -0.55 -2.59
C GLY A 159 24.87 -1.57 -2.27
N SER A 160 24.49 -2.85 -2.41
CA SER A 160 25.20 -3.96 -3.06
C SER A 160 24.98 -5.25 -2.27
N GLY A 161 24.15 -6.13 -2.83
CA GLY A 161 23.87 -7.45 -2.26
C GLY A 161 22.54 -7.96 -2.78
N TYR A 162 22.55 -9.14 -3.39
CA TYR A 162 21.40 -9.80 -3.98
C TYR A 162 20.14 -9.75 -3.10
N ALA A 163 19.05 -9.18 -3.62
CA ALA A 163 17.69 -9.47 -3.16
C ALA A 163 17.03 -10.35 -4.23
N VAL A 164 17.10 -11.67 -4.04
CA VAL A 164 16.30 -12.65 -4.77
C VAL A 164 14.94 -12.66 -4.10
N THR A 165 13.88 -12.50 -4.90
CA THR A 165 12.48 -12.86 -4.67
C THR A 165 12.17 -13.42 -3.28
N ALA A 166 12.10 -12.55 -2.27
CA ALA A 166 11.05 -12.65 -1.30
C ALA A 166 9.93 -11.79 -1.88
N LEU A 167 8.74 -12.38 -2.08
CA LEU A 167 7.50 -11.65 -1.85
C LEU A 167 7.79 -10.77 -0.64
N ARG A 168 7.89 -9.45 -0.84
CA ARG A 168 8.05 -8.54 0.29
C ARG A 168 6.82 -8.83 1.13
N ALA A 169 7.03 -9.60 2.20
CA ALA A 169 6.11 -9.66 3.31
C ALA A 169 5.89 -8.19 3.64
N SER A 170 4.68 -7.73 3.31
CA SER A 170 4.15 -6.45 3.68
C SER A 170 4.64 -6.16 5.09
N ALA A 171 5.54 -5.19 5.22
CA ALA A 171 5.89 -4.72 6.54
C ALA A 171 4.59 -4.15 7.10
N VAL A 172 4.02 -4.84 8.08
CA VAL A 172 2.97 -4.29 8.93
C VAL A 172 3.66 -3.19 9.74
N GLY A 173 3.77 -2.02 9.12
CA GLY A 173 4.32 -0.80 9.68
C GLY A 173 3.21 -0.02 10.35
N GLN A 174 3.57 0.77 11.35
CA GLN A 174 2.68 1.80 11.83
C GLN A 174 2.83 3.00 10.92
N ASP A 175 1.76 3.34 10.23
CA ASP A 175 1.76 4.43 9.27
C ASP A 175 0.97 5.60 9.86
N ALA A 176 1.47 6.81 9.62
CA ALA A 176 0.76 8.04 9.90
C ALA A 176 0.84 8.92 8.66
N ILE A 177 -0.32 9.33 8.14
CA ILE A 177 -0.38 10.34 7.09
C ILE A 177 -0.32 11.69 7.78
N GLN A 178 0.55 12.57 7.28
CA GLN A 178 0.56 13.96 7.72
C GLN A 178 -0.73 14.61 7.23
N PRO A 179 -1.62 15.09 8.12
CA PRO A 179 -2.86 15.70 7.69
C PRO A 179 -2.55 16.91 6.82
N THR A 180 -3.13 16.94 5.62
CA THR A 180 -3.05 18.08 4.72
C THR A 180 -4.06 19.10 5.22
N ALA A 181 -3.59 20.23 5.73
CA ALA A 181 -4.47 21.26 6.26
C ALA A 181 -4.96 22.18 5.12
N THR A 182 -5.66 21.59 4.15
CA THR A 182 -6.30 22.30 3.04
C THR A 182 -7.63 22.90 3.50
N LEU A 183 -7.81 24.20 3.25
CA LEU A 183 -9.04 24.90 3.62
C LEU A 183 -10.19 24.53 2.68
N PRO A 184 -11.42 24.35 3.19
CA PRO A 184 -12.56 24.01 2.35
C PRO A 184 -13.01 25.18 1.47
N GLY A 185 -13.41 24.88 0.23
CA GLY A 185 -14.04 25.83 -0.69
C GLY A 185 -15.57 25.71 -0.80
N SER A 186 -16.22 24.83 -0.02
CA SER A 186 -17.66 24.56 -0.12
C SER A 186 -18.49 25.45 0.81
N SER A 187 -19.74 25.72 0.44
CA SER A 187 -20.70 26.48 1.27
C SER A 187 -21.11 25.80 2.58
N LEU A 188 -20.69 24.55 2.82
CA LEU A 188 -20.89 23.84 4.08
C LEU A 188 -20.03 24.42 5.22
N PHE A 189 -18.95 25.14 4.88
CA PHE A 189 -17.99 25.64 5.85
C PHE A 189 -17.78 27.14 5.69
N THR A 190 -17.56 27.81 6.82
CA THR A 190 -17.20 29.22 6.90
C THR A 190 -15.82 29.37 7.50
N LEU A 191 -14.96 30.15 6.83
CA LEU A 191 -13.65 30.51 7.37
C LEU A 191 -13.81 31.62 8.41
N GLN A 192 -13.21 31.40 9.57
CA GLN A 192 -13.21 32.33 10.70
C GLN A 192 -11.76 32.77 10.98
N PRO A 193 -11.16 33.67 10.18
CA PRO A 193 -9.73 34.00 10.27
C PRO A 193 -9.38 34.81 11.53
N ALA A 194 -10.36 35.44 12.18
CA ALA A 194 -10.14 36.26 13.37
C ALA A 194 -9.38 35.51 14.49
N ALA A 195 -8.55 36.23 15.24
CA ALA A 195 -7.73 35.65 16.30
C ALA A 195 -8.56 35.15 17.49
N GLU A 196 -9.71 35.80 17.75
CA GLU A 196 -10.64 35.46 18.84
C GLU A 196 -11.49 34.22 18.52
N SER A 197 -11.47 33.75 17.27
CA SER A 197 -12.22 32.56 16.85
C SER A 197 -11.54 31.29 17.33
N ARG A 198 -12.29 30.42 18.01
CA ARG A 198 -11.80 29.12 18.50
C ARG A 198 -11.40 28.16 17.38
N TYR A 199 -12.08 28.27 16.24
CA TYR A 199 -11.93 27.43 15.06
C TYR A 199 -11.56 28.30 13.87
N LEU A 200 -10.71 27.79 12.98
CA LEU A 200 -10.44 28.42 11.68
C LEU A 200 -11.54 28.07 10.67
N VAL A 201 -12.08 26.85 10.74
CA VAL A 201 -13.15 26.35 9.90
C VAL A 201 -14.34 25.98 10.77
N GLU A 202 -15.48 26.58 10.52
CA GLU A 202 -16.72 26.28 11.23
C GLU A 202 -17.77 25.74 10.27
N THR A 203 -18.50 24.72 10.68
CA THR A 203 -19.59 24.15 9.88
C THR A 203 -20.80 25.08 9.94
N ASP A 204 -21.40 25.38 8.78
CA ASP A 204 -22.57 26.23 8.72
C ASP A 204 -23.71 25.64 9.59
N PRO A 205 -24.25 26.39 10.57
CA PRO A 205 -25.25 25.90 11.53
C PRO A 205 -26.50 25.30 10.90
N ARG A 206 -26.83 25.68 9.65
CA ARG A 206 -27.98 25.12 8.90
C ARG A 206 -27.82 23.63 8.62
N PHE A 207 -26.60 23.10 8.66
CA PHE A 207 -26.27 21.70 8.35
C PHE A 207 -25.95 20.86 9.59
N THR A 208 -25.77 21.48 10.76
CA THR A 208 -25.43 20.78 12.00
C THR A 208 -26.65 20.47 12.87
N ASN A 209 -27.83 21.02 12.51
CA ASN A 209 -29.07 20.94 13.30
C ASN A 209 -28.85 21.30 14.79
N GLN A 210 -27.93 22.23 15.06
CA GLN A 210 -27.53 22.65 16.41
C GLN A 210 -26.98 21.52 17.31
N LYS A 211 -26.62 20.35 16.77
CA LYS A 211 -25.99 19.28 17.53
C LYS A 211 -24.58 19.73 17.94
N GLN A 212 -24.25 19.60 19.23
CA GLN A 212 -22.86 19.69 19.68
C GLN A 212 -22.15 18.36 19.39
N TRP A 213 -21.14 18.42 18.54
CA TRP A 213 -20.35 17.25 18.15
C TRP A 213 -19.17 17.08 19.10
N LEU A 214 -18.79 15.83 19.37
CA LEU A 214 -17.53 15.53 20.06
C LEU A 214 -16.37 16.12 19.26
N SER A 215 -15.54 16.93 19.92
CA SER A 215 -14.36 17.58 19.35
C SER A 215 -13.10 17.21 20.15
N SER A 216 -11.95 17.66 19.64
CA SER A 216 -10.66 17.62 20.32
C SER A 216 -10.65 18.33 21.69
N ASP A 217 -11.68 19.13 22.04
CA ASP A 217 -11.84 19.68 23.41
C ASP A 217 -11.80 18.58 24.46
N TYR A 218 -12.34 17.41 24.12
CA TYR A 218 -12.32 16.26 24.98
C TYR A 218 -10.89 15.86 25.38
N MET A 219 -9.98 15.77 24.40
CA MET A 219 -8.56 15.47 24.63
C MET A 219 -7.85 16.63 25.32
N LEU A 220 -8.03 17.86 24.85
CA LEU A 220 -7.29 19.03 25.37
C LEU A 220 -7.60 19.27 26.86
N LYS A 221 -8.86 19.07 27.29
CA LYS A 221 -9.26 19.13 28.70
C LYS A 221 -8.55 18.10 29.57
N ALA A 222 -8.20 16.92 29.05
CA ALA A 222 -7.46 15.91 29.80
C ALA A 222 -5.99 16.30 30.09
N PHE A 223 -5.45 17.27 29.35
CA PHE A 223 -4.09 17.80 29.53
C PHE A 223 -4.06 19.20 30.15
N ASP A 224 -5.16 19.64 30.77
CA ASP A 224 -5.34 20.99 31.32
C ASP A 224 -5.06 22.11 30.28
N GLN A 225 -5.13 21.78 28.99
CA GLN A 225 -5.10 22.75 27.91
C GLN A 225 -6.52 23.30 27.75
N THR A 226 -6.76 24.43 28.40
CA THR A 226 -8.05 25.12 28.34
C THR A 226 -8.30 25.72 26.95
N ASP A 227 -9.58 25.73 26.60
CA ASP A 227 -10.20 26.46 25.49
C ASP A 227 -9.58 27.88 25.34
N GLY A 228 -8.95 28.15 24.19
CA GLY A 228 -8.46 29.50 23.82
C GLY A 228 -6.94 29.73 23.72
N LYS A 229 -6.06 28.76 24.08
CA LYS A 229 -4.59 28.96 23.94
C LYS A 229 -4.07 28.73 22.52
N ASP A 230 -4.62 27.75 21.82
CA ASP A 230 -4.26 27.41 20.44
C ASP A 230 -5.53 27.33 19.60
N LYS A 231 -5.52 28.01 18.45
CA LYS A 231 -6.62 27.94 17.48
C LYS A 231 -6.67 26.54 16.86
N ARG A 232 -7.86 26.01 16.62
CA ARG A 232 -8.04 24.71 15.97
C ARG A 232 -8.40 24.86 14.51
N LEU A 233 -8.07 23.83 13.71
CA LEU A 233 -8.43 23.82 12.30
C LEU A 233 -9.94 23.86 12.11
N GLY A 234 -10.70 23.05 12.86
CA GLY A 234 -12.15 23.08 12.74
C GLY A 234 -12.92 22.66 13.98
N ASP A 235 -14.24 22.80 13.89
CA ASP A 235 -15.17 22.31 14.90
C ASP A 235 -15.24 20.78 14.96
N GLY A 236 -15.98 20.23 15.93
CA GLY A 236 -16.05 18.77 16.11
C GLY A 236 -16.60 18.01 14.89
N PHE A 237 -17.45 18.62 14.07
CA PHE A 237 -17.95 17.99 12.84
C PHE A 237 -16.85 17.94 11.78
N TYR A 238 -16.14 19.06 11.58
CA TYR A 238 -15.00 19.13 10.67
C TYR A 238 -13.89 18.17 11.08
N GLU A 239 -13.50 18.16 12.37
CA GLU A 239 -12.46 17.27 12.89
C GLU A 239 -12.78 15.78 12.69
N GLN A 240 -14.03 15.36 12.91
CA GLN A 240 -14.45 13.99 12.66
C GLN A 240 -14.39 13.62 11.17
N ARG A 241 -14.69 14.56 10.28
CA ARG A 241 -14.48 14.37 8.83
C ARG A 241 -13.00 14.15 8.52
N GLU A 242 -12.12 15.00 9.04
CA GLU A 242 -10.67 14.92 8.80
C GLU A 242 -10.10 13.58 9.29
N VAL A 243 -10.51 13.13 10.49
CA VAL A 243 -10.12 11.82 11.02
C VAL A 243 -10.62 10.68 10.14
N ARG A 244 -11.87 10.75 9.67
CA ARG A 244 -12.43 9.77 8.74
C ARG A 244 -11.61 9.70 7.45
N GLU A 245 -11.28 10.84 6.86
CA GLU A 245 -10.53 10.91 5.61
C GLU A 245 -9.12 10.33 5.78
N GLN A 246 -8.45 10.65 6.89
CA GLN A 246 -7.16 10.05 7.24
C GLN A 246 -7.25 8.53 7.37
N ILE A 247 -8.28 8.00 8.04
CA ILE A 247 -8.47 6.55 8.18
C ILE A 247 -8.72 5.90 6.82
N ALA A 248 -9.55 6.51 5.98
CA ALA A 248 -9.83 6.02 4.63
C ALA A 248 -8.57 6.07 3.74
N GLN A 249 -7.69 7.04 3.93
CA GLN A 249 -6.41 7.16 3.21
C GLN A 249 -5.31 6.23 3.77
N LEU A 250 -5.35 5.89 5.06
CA LEU A 250 -4.40 4.96 5.69
C LEU A 250 -4.76 3.50 5.41
N THR A 251 -6.05 3.16 5.49
CA THR A 251 -6.52 1.76 5.55
C THR A 251 -7.41 1.34 4.39
N GLY A 252 -7.94 2.30 3.63
CA GLY A 252 -8.89 2.04 2.54
C GLY A 252 -10.27 1.67 3.05
N GLN A 253 -10.53 1.84 4.34
CA GLN A 253 -11.73 1.42 5.01
C GLN A 253 -12.46 2.61 5.61
N ARG A 254 -13.79 2.49 5.75
CA ARG A 254 -14.63 3.55 6.31
C ARG A 254 -14.33 3.80 7.80
N TYR A 255 -13.98 2.73 8.49
CA TYR A 255 -13.73 2.67 9.93
C TYR A 255 -12.53 1.76 10.19
N LEU A 256 -11.83 2.00 11.29
CA LEU A 256 -10.89 1.03 11.87
C LEU A 256 -11.67 -0.21 12.36
N ALA A 257 -10.96 -1.32 12.54
CA ALA A 257 -11.58 -2.57 12.96
C ALA A 257 -12.32 -2.40 14.31
N GLY A 258 -13.58 -2.88 14.37
CA GLY A 258 -14.41 -2.82 15.58
C GLY A 258 -15.30 -1.58 15.70
N TYR A 259 -15.24 -0.64 14.75
CA TYR A 259 -16.05 0.57 14.77
C TYR A 259 -17.08 0.63 13.63
N THR A 260 -18.19 1.32 13.89
CA THR A 260 -19.29 1.57 12.94
C THR A 260 -19.85 2.99 13.05
N SER A 261 -19.21 3.86 13.83
CA SER A 261 -19.67 5.24 14.09
C SER A 261 -18.48 6.18 14.21
N ASP A 262 -18.58 7.35 13.57
CA ASP A 262 -17.55 8.39 13.61
C ASP A 262 -17.30 8.87 15.04
N GLU A 263 -18.37 9.20 15.77
CA GLU A 263 -18.27 9.75 17.13
C GLU A 263 -17.64 8.75 18.11
N ALA A 264 -18.11 7.49 18.13
CA ALA A 264 -17.56 6.44 18.99
C ALA A 264 -16.10 6.12 18.67
N GLN A 265 -15.75 6.03 17.38
CA GLN A 265 -14.37 5.81 16.95
C GLN A 265 -13.47 6.98 17.34
N TYR A 266 -13.90 8.21 17.07
CA TYR A 266 -13.13 9.39 17.39
C TYR A 266 -12.88 9.51 18.89
N LYS A 267 -13.89 9.23 19.72
CA LYS A 267 -13.73 9.17 21.17
C LYS A 267 -12.68 8.14 21.59
N ALA A 268 -12.80 6.91 21.10
CA ALA A 268 -11.90 5.83 21.48
C ALA A 268 -10.44 6.10 21.05
N LEU A 269 -10.25 6.68 19.86
CA LEU A 269 -8.92 7.10 19.40
C LEU A 269 -8.34 8.23 20.24
N MET A 270 -9.17 9.16 20.71
CA MET A 270 -8.73 10.19 21.66
C MET A 270 -8.43 9.62 23.05
N ASP A 271 -9.23 8.67 23.55
CA ASP A 271 -8.98 7.98 24.81
C ASP A 271 -7.62 7.26 24.78
N ALA A 272 -7.31 6.57 23.68
CA ALA A 272 -6.01 5.94 23.45
C ALA A 272 -4.87 6.98 23.40
N GLY A 273 -5.09 8.11 22.71
CA GLY A 273 -4.13 9.21 22.66
C GLY A 273 -3.87 9.85 24.03
N ILE A 274 -4.91 10.05 24.85
CA ILE A 274 -4.79 10.56 26.22
C ILE A 274 -3.95 9.61 27.08
N ALA A 275 -4.27 8.31 27.05
CA ALA A 275 -3.54 7.29 27.79
C ALA A 275 -2.06 7.26 27.39
N PHE A 276 -1.77 7.23 26.09
CA PHE A 276 -0.41 7.27 25.55
C PHE A 276 0.32 8.56 25.94
N GLY A 277 -0.34 9.71 25.80
CA GLY A 277 0.23 10.99 26.15
C GLY A 277 0.60 11.11 27.63
N HIS A 278 -0.23 10.61 28.56
CA HIS A 278 0.14 10.56 29.97
C HIS A 278 1.29 9.58 30.25
N GLN A 279 1.27 8.40 29.63
CA GLN A 279 2.32 7.39 29.81
C GLN A 279 3.70 7.91 29.39
N PHE A 280 3.77 8.64 28.28
CA PHE A 280 5.02 9.16 27.72
C PHE A 280 5.25 10.65 28.01
N SER A 281 4.46 11.26 28.90
CA SER A 281 4.54 12.68 29.28
C SER A 281 4.56 13.64 28.08
N LEU A 282 3.71 13.36 27.10
CA LEU A 282 3.58 14.14 25.87
C LEU A 282 2.66 15.34 26.07
N THR A 283 2.86 16.36 25.24
CA THR A 283 2.03 17.56 25.22
C THR A 283 1.35 17.70 23.85
N PRO A 284 0.01 17.85 23.79
CA PRO A 284 -0.69 18.15 22.55
C PRO A 284 -0.09 19.35 21.81
N GLY A 285 -0.05 19.27 20.48
CA GLY A 285 0.56 20.26 19.59
C GLY A 285 1.94 19.89 19.06
N VAL A 286 2.58 18.85 19.61
CA VAL A 286 3.85 18.29 19.11
C VAL A 286 3.57 16.93 18.46
N ALA A 287 4.03 16.74 17.21
CA ALA A 287 3.91 15.45 16.51
C ALA A 287 4.77 14.37 17.18
N LEU A 288 4.36 13.10 17.07
CA LEU A 288 5.16 11.99 17.57
C LEU A 288 6.45 11.84 16.74
N SER A 289 7.56 11.55 17.42
CA SER A 289 8.80 11.13 16.76
C SER A 289 8.68 9.70 16.20
N GLN A 290 9.59 9.29 15.33
CA GLN A 290 9.58 7.92 14.79
C GLN A 290 9.75 6.87 15.90
N GLU A 291 10.56 7.17 16.90
CA GLU A 291 10.78 6.31 18.07
C GLU A 291 9.51 6.21 18.91
N GLN A 292 8.78 7.32 19.10
CA GLN A 292 7.51 7.33 19.82
C GLN A 292 6.42 6.60 19.04
N MET A 293 6.39 6.78 17.71
CA MET A 293 5.51 5.99 16.85
C MET A 293 5.79 4.51 17.08
N ALA A 294 7.04 4.05 16.99
CA ALA A 294 7.37 2.63 17.19
C ALA A 294 6.89 2.03 18.54
N LEU A 295 6.57 2.84 19.54
CA LEU A 295 6.03 2.42 20.84
C LEU A 295 4.50 2.30 20.88
N LEU A 296 3.78 2.75 19.84
CA LEU A 296 2.33 2.63 19.81
C LEU A 296 1.92 1.16 19.80
N THR A 297 0.90 0.83 20.56
CA THR A 297 0.32 -0.53 20.62
C THR A 297 -1.12 -0.56 20.15
N THR A 298 -1.75 0.60 20.04
CA THR A 298 -3.14 0.80 19.64
C THR A 298 -3.24 1.99 18.70
N ASP A 299 -4.29 2.00 17.87
CA ASP A 299 -4.59 3.14 17.02
C ASP A 299 -5.04 4.33 17.88
N MET A 300 -4.63 5.55 17.54
CA MET A 300 -4.97 6.74 18.30
C MET A 300 -5.09 7.99 17.42
N VAL A 301 -5.69 9.03 18.00
CA VAL A 301 -5.61 10.40 17.48
C VAL A 301 -4.75 11.23 18.42
N TRP A 302 -3.98 12.15 17.85
CA TRP A 302 -3.19 13.14 18.57
C TRP A 302 -3.34 14.52 17.94
N MET A 303 -3.39 15.59 18.72
CA MET A 303 -3.44 16.95 18.19
C MET A 303 -2.03 17.44 17.84
N VAL A 304 -1.84 17.91 16.61
CA VAL A 304 -0.56 18.39 16.08
C VAL A 304 -0.69 19.81 15.54
N ARG A 305 0.28 20.68 15.83
CA ARG A 305 0.30 22.06 15.33
C ARG A 305 0.76 22.09 13.86
N LYS A 306 -0.01 22.77 13.00
CA LYS A 306 0.25 22.94 11.56
C LYS A 306 0.09 24.39 11.14
N SER A 307 0.88 24.80 10.16
CA SER A 307 0.73 26.09 9.49
C SER A 307 -0.21 25.92 8.29
N VAL A 308 -1.27 26.74 8.23
CA VAL A 308 -2.26 26.76 7.15
C VAL A 308 -2.15 28.07 6.41
N THR A 309 -2.06 28.02 5.08
CA THR A 309 -2.10 29.23 4.24
C THR A 309 -3.55 29.65 4.00
N LEU A 310 -3.89 30.88 4.38
CA LEU A 310 -5.18 31.51 4.17
C LEU A 310 -5.32 31.99 2.71
N PRO A 311 -6.55 32.25 2.21
CA PRO A 311 -6.77 32.73 0.83
C PRO A 311 -6.09 34.06 0.52
N ASP A 312 -5.81 34.88 1.53
CA ASP A 312 -5.10 36.15 1.41
C ASP A 312 -3.56 35.98 1.33
N GLY A 313 -3.06 34.74 1.34
CA GLY A 313 -1.64 34.41 1.30
C GLY A 313 -0.93 34.44 2.65
N THR A 314 -1.62 34.84 3.73
CA THR A 314 -1.06 34.79 5.09
C THR A 314 -1.07 33.36 5.63
N SER A 315 -0.33 33.10 6.71
CA SER A 315 -0.29 31.78 7.35
C SER A 315 -0.76 31.84 8.79
N GLN A 316 -1.53 30.84 9.21
CA GLN A 316 -2.02 30.70 10.57
C GLN A 316 -1.64 29.33 11.16
N SER A 317 -1.14 29.35 12.39
CA SER A 317 -0.84 28.14 13.15
C SER A 317 -2.11 27.62 13.82
N VAL A 318 -2.47 26.36 13.55
CA VAL A 318 -3.65 25.70 14.11
C VAL A 318 -3.35 24.28 14.59
N LEU A 319 -4.11 23.79 15.57
CA LEU A 319 -4.13 22.38 15.96
C LEU A 319 -5.01 21.56 15.02
N VAL A 320 -4.51 20.40 14.61
CA VAL A 320 -5.16 19.46 13.70
C VAL A 320 -5.15 18.05 14.32
N PRO A 321 -6.25 17.30 14.27
CA PRO A 321 -6.23 15.89 14.67
C PRO A 321 -5.44 15.07 13.66
N GLN A 322 -4.48 14.28 14.14
CA GLN A 322 -3.68 13.35 13.34
C GLN A 322 -3.92 11.91 13.80
N VAL A 323 -4.22 11.03 12.85
CA VAL A 323 -4.43 9.59 13.09
C VAL A 323 -3.09 8.86 13.01
N TYR A 324 -2.82 8.04 14.01
CA TYR A 324 -1.74 7.06 14.04
C TYR A 324 -2.39 5.69 14.10
N ALA A 325 -2.24 4.90 13.04
CA ALA A 325 -2.89 3.60 12.93
C ALA A 325 -1.92 2.53 12.43
N LYS A 326 -2.15 1.30 12.88
CA LYS A 326 -1.42 0.14 12.38
C LYS A 326 -2.10 -0.37 11.11
N VAL A 327 -1.52 -0.07 9.95
CA VAL A 327 -2.03 -0.52 8.66
C VAL A 327 -1.70 -2.00 8.48
N ARG A 328 -2.72 -2.81 8.22
CA ARG A 328 -2.51 -4.23 7.93
C ARG A 328 -1.95 -4.40 6.52
N SER A 329 -1.27 -5.51 6.28
CA SER A 329 -0.69 -5.85 4.97
C SER A 329 -1.70 -5.83 3.82
N ASN A 330 -2.94 -6.22 4.10
CA ASN A 330 -4.08 -6.20 3.17
C ASN A 330 -4.92 -4.91 3.22
N GLU A 331 -4.48 -3.90 3.95
CA GLU A 331 -5.11 -2.56 4.02
C GLU A 331 -4.22 -1.48 3.41
N GLN A 332 -2.96 -1.81 3.10
CA GLN A 332 -2.05 -0.89 2.40
C GLN A 332 -2.65 -0.47 1.05
N ILE A 333 -2.86 0.82 0.87
CA ILE A 333 -3.60 1.37 -0.28
C ILE A 333 -2.64 1.78 -1.41
N GLY A 334 -2.95 1.33 -2.63
CA GLY A 334 -2.35 1.81 -3.86
C GLY A 334 -2.93 3.14 -4.35
N ALA A 335 -2.21 3.82 -5.25
CA ALA A 335 -2.77 4.84 -6.09
C ALA A 335 -3.52 4.15 -7.23
N GLY A 336 -4.86 4.20 -7.18
CA GLY A 336 -5.70 3.58 -8.19
C GLY A 336 -7.13 3.42 -7.72
N SER A 337 -7.92 2.77 -8.57
CA SER A 337 -9.33 2.48 -8.30
C SER A 337 -9.54 1.55 -7.11
N MET A 338 -10.43 1.93 -6.20
CA MET A 338 -10.77 1.13 -5.03
C MET A 338 -12.28 1.04 -4.80
N LEU A 339 -12.77 -0.18 -4.56
CA LEU A 339 -14.08 -0.43 -3.96
C LEU A 339 -13.87 -1.14 -2.62
N ALA A 340 -14.43 -0.63 -1.53
CA ALA A 340 -14.16 -1.20 -0.22
C ALA A 340 -15.31 -1.08 0.78
N GLY A 341 -15.28 -1.98 1.76
CA GLY A 341 -16.08 -1.89 2.97
C GLY A 341 -15.84 -3.02 3.95
N ASN A 342 -16.59 -3.07 5.06
CA ASN A 342 -16.45 -4.21 5.98
C ASN A 342 -16.94 -5.49 5.30
N ASN A 343 -18.09 -5.39 4.64
CA ASN A 343 -18.62 -6.41 3.75
C ASN A 343 -18.86 -5.79 2.37
N VAL A 344 -18.49 -6.51 1.33
CA VAL A 344 -18.68 -6.10 -0.06
C VAL A 344 -19.42 -7.23 -0.77
N SER A 345 -20.62 -6.93 -1.27
CA SER A 345 -21.44 -7.87 -2.03
C SER A 345 -21.75 -7.27 -3.40
N ILE A 346 -21.27 -7.92 -4.45
CA ILE A 346 -21.39 -7.48 -5.83
C ILE A 346 -22.16 -8.54 -6.62
N GLY A 347 -23.41 -8.27 -6.95
CA GLY A 347 -24.27 -9.08 -7.79
C GLY A 347 -24.44 -8.45 -9.17
N LEU A 348 -23.88 -9.11 -10.19
CA LEU A 348 -23.87 -8.63 -11.56
C LEU A 348 -24.61 -9.58 -12.50
N ALA A 349 -25.49 -9.01 -13.33
CA ALA A 349 -26.14 -9.79 -14.38
C ALA A 349 -25.17 -10.16 -15.53
N GLY A 350 -24.19 -9.28 -15.80
CA GLY A 350 -23.17 -9.40 -16.84
C GLY A 350 -21.75 -9.53 -16.29
N GLY A 351 -20.78 -9.01 -17.02
CA GLY A 351 -19.35 -9.19 -16.74
C GLY A 351 -18.79 -8.18 -15.73
N MET A 352 -17.69 -8.58 -15.11
CA MET A 352 -16.86 -7.75 -14.25
C MET A 352 -15.44 -7.65 -14.83
N LEU A 353 -14.92 -6.43 -14.91
CA LEU A 353 -13.51 -6.15 -15.17
C LEU A 353 -12.90 -5.43 -13.97
N ASN A 354 -11.84 -6.00 -13.40
CA ASN A 354 -11.10 -5.40 -12.30
C ASN A 354 -9.62 -5.31 -12.65
N SER A 355 -9.08 -4.10 -12.71
CA SER A 355 -7.64 -3.83 -12.67
C SER A 355 -7.21 -3.02 -11.45
N GLY A 356 -8.17 -2.53 -10.65
CA GLY A 356 -7.93 -1.90 -9.36
C GLY A 356 -8.07 -2.86 -8.19
N ARG A 357 -8.39 -2.30 -7.03
CA ARG A 357 -8.59 -3.03 -5.78
C ARG A 357 -10.05 -3.13 -5.39
N ILE A 358 -10.47 -4.31 -4.96
CA ILE A 358 -11.76 -4.54 -4.31
C ILE A 358 -11.47 -5.26 -2.99
N ALA A 359 -11.76 -4.60 -1.88
CA ALA A 359 -11.34 -5.06 -0.56
C ALA A 359 -12.49 -5.05 0.44
N ALA A 360 -12.82 -6.22 0.95
CA ALA A 360 -13.65 -6.37 2.13
C ALA A 360 -12.79 -6.57 3.38
N ARG A 361 -13.18 -6.00 4.52
CA ARG A 361 -12.53 -6.34 5.80
C ARG A 361 -12.86 -7.77 6.26
N ASP A 362 -14.08 -8.20 6.01
CA ASP A 362 -14.61 -9.50 6.43
C ASP A 362 -14.97 -10.34 5.21
N THR A 363 -16.13 -10.10 4.60
CA THR A 363 -16.61 -10.90 3.47
C THR A 363 -16.65 -10.11 2.16
N LEU A 364 -15.95 -10.63 1.14
CA LEU A 364 -16.11 -10.25 -0.25
C LEU A 364 -16.91 -11.34 -0.98
N PHE A 365 -18.12 -10.99 -1.42
CA PHE A 365 -18.95 -11.84 -2.26
C PHE A 365 -19.11 -11.20 -3.64
N ILE A 366 -18.81 -11.97 -4.69
CA ILE A 366 -19.01 -11.55 -6.08
C ILE A 366 -19.79 -12.64 -6.81
N SER A 367 -20.91 -12.26 -7.40
CA SER A 367 -21.64 -13.09 -8.36
C SER A 367 -21.72 -12.35 -9.70
N SER A 368 -21.28 -12.98 -10.79
CA SER A 368 -21.28 -12.37 -12.12
C SER A 368 -21.43 -13.39 -13.25
N ALA A 369 -21.69 -12.92 -14.47
CA ALA A 369 -21.62 -13.78 -15.65
C ALA A 369 -20.18 -14.21 -15.92
N ALA A 370 -19.27 -13.24 -16.04
CA ALA A 370 -17.84 -13.46 -16.21
C ALA A 370 -17.06 -12.55 -15.25
N LEU A 371 -15.87 -12.96 -14.84
CA LEU A 371 -14.98 -12.18 -13.97
C LEU A 371 -13.58 -12.13 -14.58
N ASN A 372 -13.14 -10.94 -14.98
CA ASN A 372 -11.80 -10.68 -15.46
C ASN A 372 -11.04 -9.80 -14.45
N ASN A 373 -10.18 -10.40 -13.65
CA ASN A 373 -9.23 -9.71 -12.80
C ASN A 373 -7.88 -9.58 -13.53
N GLN A 374 -7.56 -8.38 -14.01
CA GLN A 374 -6.38 -8.09 -14.84
C GLN A 374 -5.44 -7.14 -14.09
N GLY A 375 -4.42 -7.67 -13.43
CA GLY A 375 -3.52 -6.86 -12.59
C GLY A 375 -4.13 -6.35 -11.28
N GLY A 376 -5.43 -6.54 -11.06
CA GLY A 376 -6.15 -6.07 -9.89
C GLY A 376 -6.09 -7.02 -8.69
N SER A 377 -6.64 -6.57 -7.56
CA SER A 377 -6.73 -7.36 -6.32
C SER A 377 -8.15 -7.50 -5.80
N LEU A 378 -8.54 -8.73 -5.44
CA LEU A 378 -9.79 -9.07 -4.77
C LEU A 378 -9.45 -9.64 -3.38
N LEU A 379 -9.75 -8.89 -2.33
CA LEU A 379 -9.26 -9.16 -0.98
C LEU A 379 -10.40 -9.26 0.04
N GLY A 380 -10.26 -10.19 0.99
CA GLY A 380 -11.11 -10.27 2.19
C GLY A 380 -10.61 -11.32 3.17
N LYS A 381 -11.21 -11.43 4.35
CA LYS A 381 -11.00 -12.63 5.18
C LYS A 381 -11.63 -13.84 4.53
N GLN A 382 -12.85 -13.65 4.05
CA GLN A 382 -13.59 -14.61 3.26
C GLN A 382 -13.82 -14.01 1.88
N VAL A 383 -13.39 -14.72 0.85
CA VAL A 383 -13.66 -14.36 -0.55
C VAL A 383 -14.48 -15.49 -1.17
N GLU A 384 -15.66 -15.13 -1.67
CA GLU A 384 -16.54 -16.03 -2.38
C GLU A 384 -16.87 -15.48 -3.77
N LEU A 385 -16.47 -16.22 -4.81
CA LEU A 385 -16.67 -15.87 -6.20
C LEU A 385 -17.60 -16.92 -6.84
N ARG A 386 -18.74 -16.47 -7.36
CA ARG A 386 -19.72 -17.29 -8.09
C ARG A 386 -19.89 -16.75 -9.51
N VAL A 387 -19.14 -17.33 -10.42
CA VAL A 387 -19.07 -16.91 -11.82
C VAL A 387 -19.81 -17.93 -12.69
N ARG A 388 -20.68 -17.46 -13.57
CA ARG A 388 -21.48 -18.36 -14.44
C ARG A 388 -20.64 -18.96 -15.56
N ASP A 389 -19.80 -18.14 -16.17
CA ASP A 389 -18.96 -18.45 -17.32
C ASP A 389 -17.51 -18.57 -16.82
N ASP A 390 -16.60 -17.74 -17.32
CA ASP A 390 -15.16 -17.82 -17.01
C ASP A 390 -14.72 -16.84 -15.90
N LEU A 391 -13.83 -17.33 -15.03
CA LEU A 391 -13.04 -16.55 -14.09
C LEU A 391 -11.60 -16.49 -14.58
N ASN A 392 -11.17 -15.31 -15.04
CA ASN A 392 -9.80 -15.04 -15.47
C ASN A 392 -9.10 -14.15 -14.44
N ASN A 393 -8.05 -14.65 -13.81
CA ASN A 393 -7.12 -13.91 -12.97
C ASN A 393 -5.76 -13.83 -13.68
N ILE A 394 -5.47 -12.71 -14.33
CA ILE A 394 -4.27 -12.54 -15.15
C ILE A 394 -3.40 -11.45 -14.52
N GLY A 395 -2.26 -11.84 -13.96
CA GLY A 395 -1.34 -10.91 -13.29
C GLY A 395 -1.94 -10.24 -12.04
N GLY A 396 -3.11 -10.71 -11.58
CA GLY A 396 -3.83 -10.18 -10.42
C GLY A 396 -3.79 -11.11 -9.22
N ALA A 397 -4.32 -10.64 -8.09
CA ALA A 397 -4.39 -11.39 -6.84
C ALA A 397 -5.84 -11.59 -6.38
N ILE A 398 -6.16 -12.81 -5.94
CA ILE A 398 -7.42 -13.12 -5.27
C ILE A 398 -7.05 -13.78 -3.95
N GLN A 399 -7.36 -13.13 -2.84
CA GLN A 399 -6.86 -13.54 -1.52
C GLN A 399 -7.97 -13.48 -0.47
N GLY A 400 -8.28 -14.67 0.08
CA GLY A 400 -8.99 -14.82 1.35
C GLY A 400 -7.98 -15.10 2.46
N GLU A 401 -7.99 -14.33 3.56
CA GLU A 401 -7.12 -14.61 4.72
C GLU A 401 -7.47 -15.96 5.38
N ASP A 402 -8.76 -16.19 5.60
CA ASP A 402 -9.29 -17.39 6.25
C ASP A 402 -9.80 -18.39 5.20
N ARG A 403 -10.46 -17.90 4.15
CA ARG A 403 -11.10 -18.74 3.14
C ARG A 403 -11.23 -18.06 1.79
N LEU A 404 -10.88 -18.79 0.73
CA LEU A 404 -11.19 -18.46 -0.66
C LEU A 404 -12.04 -19.58 -1.27
N THR A 405 -13.21 -19.25 -1.81
CA THR A 405 -14.05 -20.15 -2.60
C THR A 405 -14.30 -19.53 -3.96
N ALA A 406 -13.97 -20.26 -5.02
CA ALA A 406 -14.24 -19.84 -6.40
C ALA A 406 -15.00 -20.94 -7.14
N LEU A 407 -16.16 -20.58 -7.67
CA LEU A 407 -17.01 -21.45 -8.48
C LEU A 407 -17.19 -20.76 -9.83
N ALA A 408 -16.79 -21.46 -10.89
CA ALA A 408 -17.01 -21.04 -12.28
C ALA A 408 -17.78 -22.16 -13.00
N GLY A 409 -18.80 -21.81 -13.78
CA GLY A 409 -19.47 -22.77 -14.66
C GLY A 409 -18.63 -23.10 -15.90
N GLY A 410 -17.76 -22.18 -16.32
CA GLY A 410 -16.74 -22.36 -17.35
C GLY A 410 -15.37 -22.66 -16.75
N THR A 411 -14.36 -21.88 -17.16
CA THR A 411 -12.96 -22.08 -16.78
C THR A 411 -12.50 -21.17 -15.65
N ILE A 412 -11.54 -21.64 -14.85
CA ILE A 412 -10.78 -20.82 -13.91
C ILE A 412 -9.35 -20.76 -14.45
N ASN A 413 -8.95 -19.59 -14.94
CA ASN A 413 -7.60 -19.32 -15.41
C ASN A 413 -6.89 -18.41 -14.41
N SER A 414 -5.72 -18.82 -13.92
CA SER A 414 -4.89 -17.98 -13.03
C SER A 414 -3.44 -18.00 -13.51
N GLN A 415 -2.91 -16.85 -13.91
CA GLN A 415 -1.57 -16.66 -14.47
C GLN A 415 -0.79 -15.58 -13.74
#